data_AF-A0A9W8B9H7-F1
#
_entry.id   AF-A0A9W8B9H7-F1
#
_cell.length_a   1.000
_cell.length_b   1.000
_cell.length_c   1.000
_cell.angle_alpha   90.00
_cell.angle_beta   90.00
_cell.angle_gamma   90.00
#
_symmetry.space_group_name_H-M   'P 1'
#
loop_
_entity.id
_entity.type
_entity.pdbx_description
1 polymer ?
#
loop_
_entity_poly.entity_id
_entity_poly.type
_entity_poly.pdbx_seq_one_letter_code
_entity_poly.pdbx_strand_id
1 'polypeptide(L)'
;MVEGENNLAYVTKRINEFIRQYRQKLLDMTMSEFEAAVQSLIRLKQDKLKSVSAEFSRFRGHIVSNKYNFGKLGDEVAHLEQLRKSDLLTFWDKYVNAATAPQYTRVDLQ
;
A
#
# COMPACT_ATOMS: atom_id res chain seq x y z
N MET A 1 5.53 8.16 7.87
CA MET A 1 6.50 8.89 8.73
C MET A 1 5.70 9.93 9.48
N VAL A 2 5.81 9.95 10.81
CA VAL A 2 5.12 10.93 11.66
C VAL A 2 6.21 11.66 12.41
N GLU A 3 6.31 12.96 12.17
CA GLU A 3 7.23 13.85 12.88
C GLU A 3 6.41 14.73 13.82
N GLY A 4 6.88 14.91 15.05
CA GLY A 4 6.20 15.74 16.04
C GLY A 4 6.83 15.62 17.42
N GLU A 5 6.42 16.51 18.31
CA GLU A 5 6.98 16.65 19.67
C GLU A 5 6.55 15.52 20.64
N ASN A 6 5.67 14.64 20.19
CA ASN A 6 5.13 13.56 21.00
C ASN A 6 6.13 12.41 21.16
N ASN A 7 6.18 11.81 22.35
CA ASN A 7 7.01 10.64 22.62
C ASN A 7 6.73 9.50 21.62
N LEU A 8 7.79 8.86 21.11
CA LEU A 8 7.74 7.74 20.16
C LEU A 8 6.81 6.60 20.60
N ALA A 9 6.76 6.29 21.91
CA ALA A 9 5.87 5.28 22.46
C ALA A 9 4.39 5.66 22.31
N TYR A 10 4.07 6.94 22.48
CA TYR A 10 2.71 7.45 22.28
C TYR A 10 2.30 7.39 20.80
N VAL A 11 3.17 7.86 19.90
CA VAL A 11 2.92 7.79 18.45
C VAL A 11 2.72 6.35 17.99
N THR A 12 3.58 5.45 18.46
CA THR A 12 3.48 4.00 18.21
C THR A 12 2.14 3.43 18.65
N LYS A 13 1.70 3.76 19.87
CA LYS A 13 0.40 3.31 20.39
C LYS A 13 -0.75 3.82 19.51
N ARG A 14 -0.70 5.09 19.09
CA ARG A 14 -1.73 5.69 18.22
C ARG A 14 -1.76 5.05 16.83
N ILE A 15 -0.61 4.71 16.25
CA ILE A 15 -0.53 3.99 14.97
C ILE A 15 -1.16 2.60 15.09
N ASN A 16 -0.83 1.85 16.16
CA ASN A 16 -1.39 0.52 16.37
C ASN A 16 -2.91 0.57 16.55
N GLU A 17 -3.42 1.55 17.30
CA GLU A 17 -4.86 1.72 17.48
C GLU A 17 -5.55 2.10 16.17
N PHE A 18 -4.96 3.00 15.37
CA PHE A 18 -5.46 3.36 14.05
C PHE A 18 -5.57 2.12 13.15
N ILE A 19 -4.51 1.32 13.06
CA ILE A 19 -4.49 0.08 12.27
C ILE A 19 -5.62 -0.84 12.77
N ARG A 20 -5.73 -1.09 14.07
CA ARG A 20 -6.78 -1.95 14.62
C ARG A 20 -8.18 -1.48 14.21
N GLN A 21 -8.48 -0.20 14.33
CA GLN A 21 -9.79 0.37 14.02
C GLN A 21 -10.08 0.41 12.51
N TYR A 22 -9.05 0.61 11.68
CA TYR A 22 -9.22 0.72 10.23
C TYR A 22 -9.73 -0.56 9.60
N ARG A 23 -9.51 -1.71 10.24
CA ARG A 23 -10.05 -3.00 9.79
C ARG A 23 -11.58 -2.99 9.68
N GLN A 24 -12.27 -2.33 10.61
CA GLN A 24 -13.73 -2.19 10.56
C GLN A 24 -14.16 -1.35 9.36
N LYS A 25 -13.45 -0.26 9.07
CA LYS A 25 -13.69 0.55 7.87
C LYS A 25 -13.54 -0.25 6.58
N LEU A 26 -12.59 -1.20 6.53
CA LEU A 26 -12.47 -2.11 5.39
C LEU A 26 -13.63 -3.10 5.28
N LEU A 27 -14.24 -3.52 6.40
CA LEU A 27 -15.46 -4.34 6.37
C LEU A 27 -16.65 -3.56 5.85
N ASP A 28 -16.83 -2.35 6.36
CA ASP A 28 -18.01 -1.53 6.10
C ASP A 28 -17.98 -0.87 4.71
N MET A 29 -16.80 -0.80 4.09
CA MET A 29 -16.61 -0.28 2.74
C MET A 29 -17.52 -1.00 1.74
N THR A 30 -18.32 -0.26 0.99
CA THR A 30 -19.17 -0.82 -0.06
C THR A 30 -18.34 -1.33 -1.24
N MET A 31 -18.92 -2.20 -2.08
CA MET A 31 -18.21 -2.66 -3.29
C MET A 31 -17.89 -1.48 -4.23
N SER A 32 -18.79 -0.51 -4.35
CA SER A 32 -18.59 0.69 -5.17
C SER A 32 -17.42 1.54 -4.69
N GLU A 33 -17.29 1.75 -3.38
CA GLU A 33 -16.14 2.49 -2.81
C GLU A 33 -14.82 1.74 -3.01
N PHE A 34 -14.83 0.42 -2.87
CA PHE A 34 -13.66 -0.42 -3.14
C PHE A 34 -13.24 -0.32 -4.60
N GLU A 35 -14.18 -0.49 -5.54
CA GLU A 35 -13.93 -0.37 -6.98
C GLU A 35 -13.42 1.02 -7.34
N ALA A 36 -14.02 2.08 -6.79
CA ALA A 36 -13.57 3.46 -7.00
C ALA A 36 -12.13 3.69 -6.49
N ALA A 37 -11.76 3.11 -5.34
CA ALA A 37 -10.40 3.17 -4.82
C ALA A 37 -9.40 2.43 -5.70
N VAL A 38 -9.74 1.22 -6.18
CA VAL A 38 -8.91 0.45 -7.12
C VAL A 38 -8.72 1.23 -8.43
N GLN A 39 -9.78 1.78 -9.00
CA GLN A 39 -9.72 2.58 -10.22
C GLN A 39 -8.88 3.84 -10.06
N SER A 40 -8.99 4.52 -8.91
CA SER A 40 -8.15 5.68 -8.59
C SER A 40 -6.67 5.31 -8.51
N LEU A 41 -6.34 4.15 -7.93
CA LEU A 41 -4.98 3.64 -7.87
C LEU A 41 -4.43 3.27 -9.27
N ILE A 42 -5.24 2.63 -10.12
CA ILE A 42 -4.85 2.33 -11.51
C ILE A 42 -4.54 3.62 -12.27
N ARG A 43 -5.41 4.63 -12.18
CA ARG A 43 -5.19 5.94 -12.81
C ARG A 43 -3.90 6.59 -12.33
N LEU A 44 -3.65 6.57 -11.01
CA LEU A 44 -2.42 7.11 -10.45
C LEU A 44 -1.17 6.40 -10.98
N LYS A 45 -1.23 5.08 -11.20
CA LYS A 45 -0.12 4.29 -11.75
C LYS A 45 0.09 4.54 -13.25
N GLN A 46 -0.99 4.77 -13.99
CA GLN A 46 -0.95 5.00 -15.43
C GLN A 46 -0.67 6.47 -15.80
N ASP A 47 -0.75 7.39 -14.84
CA ASP A 47 -0.48 8.80 -15.10
C ASP A 47 0.91 8.98 -15.70
N LYS A 48 1.00 9.69 -16.83
CA LYS A 48 2.24 9.84 -17.56
C LYS A 48 3.19 10.70 -16.74
N LEU A 49 4.43 10.24 -16.64
CA LEU A 49 5.50 11.01 -16.03
C LEU A 49 5.71 12.27 -16.88
N LYS A 50 5.48 13.43 -16.27
CA LYS A 50 5.46 14.72 -16.96
C LYS A 50 6.84 15.20 -17.43
N SER A 51 7.91 14.46 -17.10
CA SER A 51 9.28 14.82 -17.44
C SER A 51 10.13 13.61 -17.82
N VAL A 52 11.08 13.81 -18.74
CA VAL A 52 12.07 12.82 -19.17
C VAL A 52 12.90 12.30 -18.00
N SER A 53 13.22 13.18 -17.03
CA SER A 53 13.95 12.80 -15.80
C SER A 53 13.16 11.78 -14.96
N ALA A 54 11.84 11.93 -14.89
CA ALA A 54 11.00 10.98 -14.17
C ALA A 54 10.91 9.63 -14.89
N GLU A 55 10.80 9.62 -16.23
CA GLU A 55 10.87 8.38 -17.01
C GLU A 55 12.22 7.68 -16.85
N PHE A 56 13.32 8.43 -16.94
CA PHE A 56 14.67 7.92 -16.69
C PHE A 56 14.81 7.33 -15.27
N SER A 57 14.26 7.99 -14.25
CA SER A 57 14.25 7.49 -12.87
C SER A 57 13.48 6.18 -12.73
N ARG A 58 12.34 6.03 -13.44
CA ARG A 58 11.58 4.77 -13.47
C ARG A 58 12.42 3.64 -14.05
N PHE A 59 13.01 3.84 -15.23
CA PHE A 59 13.87 2.83 -15.88
C PHE A 59 15.11 2.50 -15.05
N ARG A 60 15.77 3.52 -14.50
CA ARG A 60 16.92 3.34 -13.61
C ARG A 60 16.55 2.54 -12.37
N GLY A 61 15.36 2.72 -11.80
CA GLY A 61 14.88 1.90 -10.68
C GLY A 61 14.84 0.39 -10.99
N HIS A 62 14.43 0.02 -12.21
CA HIS A 62 14.42 -1.38 -12.65
C HIS A 62 15.84 -1.95 -12.86
N ILE A 63 16.76 -1.11 -13.36
CA ILE A 63 18.17 -1.49 -13.57
C ILE A 63 18.88 -1.64 -12.23
N VAL A 64 18.79 -0.65 -11.34
CA VAL A 64 19.47 -0.64 -10.03
C VAL A 64 18.94 -1.75 -9.12
N SER A 65 17.66 -2.10 -9.23
CA SER A 65 17.08 -3.22 -8.47
C SER A 65 17.42 -4.60 -9.05
N ASN A 66 18.13 -4.68 -10.20
CA ASN A 66 18.40 -5.91 -10.96
C ASN A 66 17.13 -6.71 -11.33
N LYS A 67 15.96 -6.08 -11.31
CA LYS A 67 14.69 -6.75 -11.62
C LYS A 67 14.34 -6.71 -13.10
N TYR A 68 14.84 -5.71 -13.84
CA TYR A 68 14.65 -5.50 -15.29
C TYR A 68 13.20 -5.65 -15.81
N ASN A 69 12.19 -5.63 -14.93
CA ASN A 69 10.79 -5.74 -15.34
C ASN A 69 10.27 -4.38 -15.81
N PHE A 70 10.53 -4.05 -17.07
CA PHE A 70 10.02 -2.83 -17.71
C PHE A 70 8.52 -2.90 -18.03
N GLY A 71 7.93 -4.11 -18.04
CA GLY A 71 6.50 -4.37 -18.18
C GLY A 71 5.71 -4.30 -16.87
N LYS A 72 6.38 -4.06 -15.73
CA LYS A 72 5.81 -4.13 -14.38
C LYS A 72 4.53 -3.34 -14.22
N LEU A 73 4.41 -2.19 -14.89
CA LEU A 73 3.20 -1.38 -14.83
C LEU A 73 1.99 -2.12 -15.41
N GLY A 74 2.15 -2.78 -16.56
CA GLY A 74 1.08 -3.57 -17.18
C GLY A 74 0.67 -4.74 -16.29
N ASP A 75 1.66 -5.45 -15.74
CA ASP A 75 1.41 -6.54 -14.79
C ASP A 75 0.65 -6.03 -13.54
N GLU A 76 1.12 -4.94 -12.92
CA GLU A 76 0.48 -4.36 -11.73
C GLU A 76 -0.97 -3.95 -11.98
N VAL A 77 -1.26 -3.34 -13.14
CA VAL A 77 -2.62 -2.96 -13.51
C VAL A 77 -3.49 -4.20 -13.69
N ALA A 78 -3.02 -5.22 -14.41
CA ALA A 78 -3.78 -6.46 -14.61
C ALA A 78 -4.10 -7.18 -13.28
N HIS A 79 -3.17 -7.17 -12.32
CA HIS A 79 -3.43 -7.72 -10.97
C HIS A 79 -4.42 -6.87 -10.18
N LEU A 80 -4.36 -5.53 -10.29
CA LEU A 80 -5.30 -4.63 -9.62
C LEU A 80 -6.73 -4.79 -10.16
N GLU A 81 -6.90 -5.02 -11.46
CA GLU A 81 -8.22 -5.25 -12.08
C GLU A 81 -8.88 -6.55 -11.59
N GLN A 82 -8.09 -7.53 -11.15
CA GLN A 82 -8.58 -8.81 -10.62
C GLN A 82 -8.71 -8.83 -9.09
N LEU A 83 -8.29 -7.76 -8.40
CA LEU A 83 -8.23 -7.69 -6.94
C LEU A 83 -9.65 -7.67 -6.35
N ARG A 84 -9.92 -8.56 -5.41
CA ARG A 84 -11.20 -8.60 -4.69
C ARG A 84 -11.06 -7.97 -3.31
N LYS A 85 -12.17 -7.42 -2.80
CA LYS A 85 -12.24 -6.94 -1.42
C LYS A 85 -11.85 -8.03 -0.41
N SER A 86 -12.23 -9.29 -0.65
CA SER A 86 -11.82 -10.42 0.18
C SER A 86 -10.30 -10.55 0.30
N ASP A 87 -9.58 -10.34 -0.80
CA ASP A 87 -8.12 -10.48 -0.84
C ASP A 87 -7.45 -9.40 0.01
N LEU A 88 -8.01 -8.18 -0.02
CA LEU A 88 -7.57 -7.08 0.84
C LEU A 88 -7.79 -7.41 2.33
N LEU A 89 -8.94 -8.00 2.68
CA LEU A 89 -9.23 -8.40 4.05
C LEU A 89 -8.30 -9.52 4.53
N THR A 90 -8.08 -10.53 3.69
CA THR A 90 -7.14 -11.62 3.98
C THR A 90 -5.72 -11.11 4.14
N PHE A 91 -5.28 -10.19 3.26
CA PHE A 91 -3.98 -9.54 3.39
C PHE A 91 -3.86 -8.79 4.73
N TRP A 92 -4.90 -8.02 5.10
CA TRP A 92 -4.91 -7.28 6.34
C TRP A 92 -4.78 -8.18 7.56
N ASP A 93 -5.57 -9.25 7.62
CA ASP A 93 -5.62 -10.17 8.75
C ASP A 93 -4.36 -11.02 8.85
N LYS A 94 -3.67 -11.25 7.74
CA LYS A 94 -2.46 -12.07 7.72
C LYS A 94 -1.21 -11.28 8.11
N TYR A 95 -1.12 -10.00 7.75
CA TYR A 95 0.13 -9.24 7.80
C TYR A 95 0.08 -7.91 8.55
N VAL A 96 -1.09 -7.25 8.66
CA VAL A 96 -1.13 -5.83 9.01
C VAL A 96 -1.50 -5.60 10.48
N ASN A 97 -2.47 -6.34 10.99
CA ASN A 97 -2.96 -6.12 12.36
C ASN A 97 -1.98 -6.69 13.40
N ALA A 98 -1.22 -5.83 14.07
CA ALA A 98 -0.27 -6.22 15.12
C ALA A 98 -0.84 -7.13 16.22
N ALA A 99 -2.16 -7.04 16.49
CA ALA A 99 -2.80 -7.82 17.55
C ALA A 99 -3.21 -9.23 17.10
N THR A 100 -3.45 -9.46 15.80
CA THR A 100 -4.07 -10.70 15.30
C THR A 100 -3.32 -11.34 14.15
N ALA A 101 -2.43 -10.61 13.47
CA ALA A 101 -1.78 -11.07 12.26
C ALA A 101 -0.63 -12.04 12.59
N PRO A 102 -0.70 -13.30 12.11
CA PRO A 102 0.32 -14.31 12.40
C PRO A 102 1.68 -13.99 11.78
N GLN A 103 1.71 -13.15 10.73
CA GLN A 103 2.92 -12.75 10.02
C GLN A 103 3.16 -11.25 10.12
N TYR A 104 2.78 -10.65 11.26
CA TYR A 104 3.08 -9.25 11.54
C TYR A 104 4.60 -9.05 11.69
N THR A 105 5.14 -8.14 10.90
CA THR A 105 6.54 -7.70 11.02
C THR A 105 6.58 -6.19 11.18
N ARG A 106 7.33 -5.72 12.18
CA ARG A 106 7.55 -4.30 12.47
C ARG A 106 9.04 -4.04 12.63
N VAL A 107 9.49 -2.93 12.06
CA VAL A 107 10.83 -2.37 12.28
C VAL A 107 10.64 -0.91 12.66
N ASP A 108 11.03 -0.56 13.87
CA ASP A 108 11.06 0.83 14.33
C ASP A 108 12.45 1.40 14.06
N LEU A 109 12.51 2.44 13.24
CA LEU A 109 13.73 3.24 13.07
C LEU A 109 13.74 4.24 14.23
N GLN A 110 14.81 4.19 15.04
CA GLN A 110 15.06 5.15 16.13
C GLN A 110 15.53 6.49 15.57
#